data_AF-A0A920NRP1-F1
#
_entry.id   AF-A0A920NRP1-F1
#
_cell.length_a   1.000
_cell.length_b   1.000
_cell.length_c   1.000
_cell.angle_alpha   90.00
_cell.angle_beta   90.00
_cell.angle_gamma   90.00
#
_symmetry.space_group_name_H-M   'P 1'
#
loop_
_entity.id
_entity.type
_entity.pdbx_description
1 polymer ?
#
loop_
_entity_poly.entity_id
_entity_poly.type
_entity_poly.pdbx_seq_one_letter_code
_entity_poly.pdbx_strand_id
1 'polypeptide(L)' 'MIDAGVDCPKVGIGAGASCTTRVVAGVGVPQLSSIIDCAEEATRMVYQ' A
#
# COMPACT_ATOMS: atom_id res chain seq x y z
N MET A 1 -4.41 -5.56 8.88
CA MET A 1 -5.33 -5.93 7.77
C MET A 1 -5.17 -7.39 7.41
N ILE A 2 -3.95 -7.86 7.23
CA ILE A 2 -3.65 -9.29 7.01
C ILE A 2 -4.16 -10.13 8.18
N ASP A 3 -3.83 -9.77 9.43
CA ASP A 3 -4.36 -10.45 10.63
C ASP A 3 -5.89 -10.34 10.80
N ALA A 4 -6.52 -9.39 10.11
CA ALA A 4 -7.97 -9.23 10.08
C ALA A 4 -8.64 -10.15 9.03
N GLY A 5 -7.87 -10.98 8.32
CA GLY A 5 -8.36 -11.95 7.35
C GLY A 5 -8.58 -11.41 5.95
N VAL A 6 -7.86 -10.36 5.52
CA VAL A 6 -7.96 -9.85 4.14
C VAL A 6 -7.20 -10.77 3.18
N ASP A 7 -7.90 -11.28 2.16
CA ASP A 7 -7.30 -12.14 1.13
C ASP A 7 -6.44 -11.38 0.12
N CYS A 8 -6.83 -10.14 -0.20
CA CYS A 8 -6.16 -9.32 -1.22
C CYS A 8 -6.12 -7.84 -0.80
N PRO A 9 -5.03 -7.37 -0.19
CA PRO A 9 -4.90 -5.98 0.20
C PRO A 9 -4.65 -5.08 -1.02
N LYS A 10 -5.43 -3.99 -1.13
CA LYS A 10 -5.21 -2.95 -2.15
C LYS A 10 -4.17 -1.94 -1.67
N VAL A 11 -3.07 -1.80 -2.41
CA VAL A 11 -1.95 -0.91 -2.05
C VAL A 11 -1.94 0.38 -2.88
N GLY A 12 -1.81 1.51 -2.20
CA GLY A 12 -1.59 2.82 -2.83
C GLY A 12 -2.35 3.95 -2.13
N ILE A 13 -1.63 5.03 -1.79
CA ILE A 13 -2.19 6.27 -1.22
C ILE A 13 -1.62 7.47 -1.98
N GLY A 14 -2.51 8.26 -2.59
CA GLY A 14 -2.14 9.50 -3.28
C GLY A 14 -1.41 9.34 -4.61
N ALA A 15 -1.30 8.12 -5.15
CA ALA A 15 -0.60 7.86 -6.42
C ALA A 15 -1.48 8.04 -7.68
N GLY A 16 -2.81 8.10 -7.52
CA GLY A 16 -3.72 8.22 -8.67
C GLY A 16 -3.69 9.61 -9.29
N ALA A 17 -3.78 9.70 -10.63
CA ALA A 17 -3.71 10.96 -11.37
C ALA A 17 -4.79 11.98 -10.96
N SER A 18 -6.02 11.53 -10.70
CA SER A 18 -7.12 12.38 -10.22
C SER A 18 -7.17 12.52 -8.70
N CYS A 19 -6.31 11.80 -7.97
CA CYS A 19 -6.34 11.75 -6.52
C CYS A 19 -5.73 13.03 -5.93
N THR A 20 -6.51 13.75 -5.13
CA THR A 20 -6.09 15.04 -4.54
C THR A 20 -5.42 14.90 -3.17
N THR A 21 -5.28 13.69 -2.65
CA THR A 21 -4.79 13.44 -1.27
C THR A 21 -3.43 14.06 -0.98
N ARG A 22 -2.48 14.01 -1.93
CA ARG A 22 -1.18 14.68 -1.77
C ARG A 22 -1.31 16.20 -1.71
N VAL A 23 -2.22 16.78 -2.49
CA VAL A 23 -2.43 18.23 -2.59
C VAL A 23 -3.18 18.78 -1.37
N VAL A 24 -4.23 18.08 -0.93
CA VAL A 24 -5.13 18.55 0.14
C VAL A 24 -4.64 18.14 1.52
N ALA A 25 -4.22 16.89 1.70
CA ALA A 25 -3.82 16.36 3.00
C ALA A 25 -2.29 16.31 3.21
N GLY A 26 -1.50 16.53 2.15
CA GLY A 26 -0.04 16.38 2.22
C GLY A 26 0.43 14.93 2.38
N VAL A 27 -0.46 13.95 2.20
CA VAL A 27 -0.17 12.52 2.45
C VAL A 27 -0.06 11.74 1.14
N GLY A 28 0.94 10.86 1.07
CA GLY A 28 1.05 9.86 0.02
C GLY A 28 2.35 9.09 0.11
N VAL A 29 2.40 7.95 -0.58
CA VAL A 29 3.60 7.12 -0.73
C VAL A 29 3.87 6.94 -2.23
N PRO A 30 5.13 6.92 -2.70
CA PRO A 30 5.42 6.56 -4.09
C PRO A 30 4.92 5.14 -4.40
N GLN A 31 4.23 4.96 -5.54
CA GLN A 31 3.51 3.72 -5.82
C GLN A 31 4.44 2.51 -5.89
N LEU A 32 5.56 2.63 -6.59
CA LEU A 32 6.50 1.52 -6.79
C LEU A 32 7.08 1.03 -5.46
N SER A 33 7.60 1.94 -4.63
CA SER A 33 8.15 1.55 -3.32
C SER A 33 7.07 0.97 -2.42
N SER A 34 5.86 1.56 -2.39
CA SER A 34 4.77 1.04 -1.57
C SER A 34 4.35 -0.39 -1.92
N ILE A 35 4.38 -0.75 -3.21
CA ILE A 35 4.08 -2.12 -3.65
C ILE A 35 5.20 -3.07 -3.23
N ILE A 36 6.46 -2.69 -3.43
CA ILE A 36 7.63 -3.51 -3.07
C ILE A 36 7.60 -3.82 -1.57
N ASP A 37 7.52 -2.78 -0.73
CA ASP A 37 7.52 -2.93 0.73
C ASP A 37 6.35 -3.84 1.19
N CYS A 38 5.15 -3.64 0.64
CA CYS A 38 3.99 -4.47 0.99
C CYS A 38 4.14 -5.92 0.51
N ALA A 39 4.74 -6.14 -0.66
CA ALA A 39 4.94 -7.48 -1.22
C ALA A 39 6.02 -8.26 -0.44
N GLU A 40 7.10 -7.60 -0.04
CA GLU A 40 8.14 -8.18 0.82
C GLU A 40 7.55 -8.61 2.16
N GLU A 41 6.75 -7.75 2.79
CA GLU A 41 6.10 -8.07 4.06
C GLU A 41 5.07 -9.20 3.91
N ALA A 42 4.24 -9.18 2.86
CA ALA A 42 3.32 -10.26 2.58
C ALA A 42 4.05 -11.60 2.37
N THR A 43 5.20 -11.56 1.68
CA THR A 43 6.06 -12.74 1.49
C THR A 43 6.59 -13.24 2.82
N ARG A 44 7.10 -12.35 3.68
CA ARG A 44 7.61 -12.70 5.01
C ARG A 44 6.54 -13.39 5.87
N MET A 45 5.30 -12.90 5.84
CA MET A 45 4.20 -13.46 6.64
C MET A 45 3.72 -14.85 6.18
N VAL A 46 3.92 -15.22 4.91
CA VAL A 46 3.53 -16.54 4.38
C VAL A 46 4.58 -17.61 4.65
N TYR A 47 5.86 -17.24 4.68
CA TYR A 47 6.98 -18.17 4.86
C TYR A 47 7.57 -18.18 6.27
N GLN A 48 6.94 -17.50 7.23
CA GLN A 48 7.16 -17.67 8.66
C GLN A 48 6.14 -18.63 9.26
#